data_AF-A0A1S4ABC9-F1
#
_entry.id   AF-A0A1S4ABC9-F1
#
_cell.length_a   1.000
_cell.length_b   1.000
_cell.length_c   1.000
_cell.angle_alpha   90.00
_cell.angle_beta   90.00
_cell.angle_gamma   90.00
#
_symmetry.space_group_name_H-M   'P 1'
#
loop_
_entity.id
_entity.type
_entity.pdbx_description
1 polymer ?
#
loop_
_entity_poly.entity_id
_entity_poly.type
_entity_poly.pdbx_seq_one_letter_code
_entity_poly.pdbx_strand_id
1 'polypeptide(L)'
;MNMQLMKELCGTVELDNLSNIYDSCNHLEVTEYVDDIYQYYWVIEAQNQPIKNYMETQKEITPQMRGILINWLIEVHLKFDLMQETLFLMVTLLDYYLTLARVKKNDLQLVGLTSLLLASKYEDLFHPRVMDLLSISAESYTRDQMLEMVSMNHL
;
A
#
# COMPACT_ATOMS: atom_id res chain seq x y z
N MET A 1 -3.37 -12.96 22.79
CA MET A 1 -1.97 -12.97 23.25
C MET A 1 -1.87 -11.94 24.36
N ASN A 2 -1.42 -12.33 25.57
CA ASN A 2 -1.61 -11.53 26.79
C ASN A 2 -0.56 -10.41 26.88
N MET A 3 -0.93 -9.24 27.41
CA MET A 3 -0.10 -8.02 27.46
C MET A 3 1.24 -8.22 28.19
N GLN A 4 1.29 -9.17 29.13
CA GLN A 4 2.51 -9.59 29.84
C GLN A 4 3.45 -10.44 28.98
N LEU A 5 2.94 -11.27 28.07
CA LEU A 5 3.76 -12.09 27.19
C LEU A 5 4.49 -11.27 26.10
N MET A 6 3.92 -10.13 25.70
CA MET A 6 4.56 -9.22 24.74
C MET A 6 5.76 -8.48 25.35
N LYS A 7 5.73 -8.19 26.66
CA LYS A 7 6.85 -7.62 27.41
C LYS A 7 8.00 -8.61 27.63
N GLU A 8 7.74 -9.91 27.56
CA GLU A 8 8.78 -10.95 27.70
C GLU A 8 9.44 -11.32 26.36
N LEU A 9 8.72 -11.21 25.24
CA LEU A 9 9.27 -11.45 23.90
C LEU A 9 10.11 -10.27 23.37
N CYS A 10 9.72 -9.04 23.72
CA CYS A 10 10.55 -7.86 23.54
C CYS A 10 11.38 -7.69 24.80
N GLY A 11 12.53 -8.37 24.88
CA GLY A 11 13.48 -8.18 25.97
C GLY A 11 13.67 -6.70 26.23
N THR A 12 13.74 -6.30 27.49
CA THR A 12 13.91 -4.91 27.92
C THR A 12 15.10 -4.29 27.19
N VAL A 13 14.84 -3.67 26.05
CA VAL A 13 15.76 -2.72 25.44
C VAL A 13 15.69 -1.54 26.39
N GLU A 14 16.76 -1.36 27.16
CA GLU A 14 16.99 -0.14 27.94
C GLU A 14 16.83 1.05 26.98
N LEU A 15 15.67 1.71 27.05
CA LEU A 15 15.34 2.93 26.31
C LEU A 15 16.23 4.11 26.73
N ASP A 16 17.03 3.95 27.79
CA ASP A 16 17.84 5.00 28.41
C ASP A 16 19.11 5.39 27.62
N ASN A 17 19.37 4.77 26.46
CA ASN A 17 20.57 5.08 25.67
C ASN A 17 20.32 5.29 24.17
N LEU A 18 19.07 5.51 23.75
CA LEU A 18 18.84 6.17 22.47
C LEU A 18 19.19 7.64 22.67
N SER A 19 20.34 8.09 22.13
CA SER A 19 20.65 9.51 21.99
C SER A 19 19.39 10.23 21.54
N ASN A 20 18.89 11.19 22.31
CA ASN A 20 17.60 11.85 22.11
C ASN A 20 17.43 12.24 20.63
N ILE A 21 16.75 11.37 19.86
CA ILE A 21 16.65 11.51 18.39
C ILE A 21 15.72 12.69 18.07
N TYR A 22 14.95 13.09 19.07
CA TYR A 22 13.94 14.13 19.01
C TYR A 22 14.51 15.46 19.50
N ASP A 23 14.55 16.45 18.62
CA ASP A 23 14.80 17.82 19.00
C ASP A 23 13.52 18.38 19.64
N SER A 24 13.49 18.40 20.98
CA SER A 24 12.36 18.94 21.74
C SER A 24 12.08 20.43 21.44
N CYS A 25 12.98 21.13 20.75
CA CYS A 25 12.77 22.50 20.29
C CYS A 25 12.18 22.59 18.87
N ASN A 26 12.08 21.49 18.12
CA ASN A 26 11.49 21.46 16.79
C ASN A 26 9.98 21.17 16.87
N HIS A 27 9.16 22.21 16.78
CA HIS A 27 7.71 22.07 16.82
C HIS A 27 7.13 21.19 15.69
N LEU A 28 7.87 20.98 14.60
CA LEU A 28 7.46 20.11 13.50
C LEU A 28 7.61 18.62 13.81
N GLU A 29 8.39 18.24 14.83
CA GLU A 29 8.58 16.84 15.23
C GLU A 29 7.43 16.31 16.09
N VAL A 30 6.58 17.21 16.60
CA VAL A 30 5.35 16.91 17.35
C VAL A 30 5.57 15.80 18.39
N THR A 31 6.65 15.94 19.15
CA THR A 31 7.22 14.91 20.02
C THR A 31 6.24 14.38 21.07
N GLU A 32 5.23 15.18 21.43
CA GLU A 32 4.17 14.81 22.38
C GLU A 32 3.25 13.67 21.90
N TYR A 33 3.14 13.42 20.58
CA TYR A 33 2.32 12.32 20.04
C TYR A 33 3.12 11.09 19.64
N VAL A 34 4.46 11.13 19.74
CA VAL A 34 5.32 10.06 19.22
C VAL A 34 4.95 8.71 19.83
N ASP A 35 4.78 8.66 21.15
CA ASP A 35 4.40 7.42 21.86
C ASP A 35 3.02 6.91 21.44
N ASP A 36 2.04 7.80 21.30
CA ASP A 36 0.67 7.44 20.90
C ASP A 36 0.61 6.95 19.45
N ILE A 37 1.37 7.58 18.55
CA ILE A 37 1.49 7.18 17.14
C ILE A 37 2.11 5.80 17.03
N TYR A 38 3.23 5.54 17.71
CA TYR A 38 3.87 4.23 17.71
C TYR A 38 2.99 3.15 18.34
N GLN A 39 2.33 3.48 19.45
CA GLN A 39 1.38 2.56 20.09
C GLN A 39 0.23 2.21 19.14
N TYR A 40 -0.31 3.18 18.40
CA TYR A 40 -1.31 2.94 17.37
C TYR A 40 -0.78 2.05 16.25
N TYR A 41 0.40 2.34 15.68
CA TYR A 41 0.99 1.53 14.62
C TYR A 41 1.23 0.09 15.04
N TRP A 42 1.75 -0.17 16.24
CA TRP A 42 1.91 -1.53 16.75
C TRP A 42 0.60 -2.30 16.87
N VAL A 43 -0.47 -1.64 17.31
CA VAL A 43 -1.81 -2.28 17.39
C VAL A 43 -2.34 -2.61 15.99
N ILE A 44 -2.24 -1.66 15.06
CA ILE A 44 -2.74 -1.83 13.70
C ILE A 44 -1.95 -2.90 12.93
N GLU A 45 -0.62 -2.93 13.04
CA GLU A 45 0.22 -3.97 12.43
C GLU A 45 -0.12 -5.36 12.97
N ALA A 46 -0.37 -5.48 14.28
CA ALA A 46 -0.76 -6.75 14.88
C ALA A 46 -2.14 -7.24 14.41
N GLN A 47 -3.06 -6.31 14.10
CA GLN A 47 -4.39 -6.60 13.57
C GLN A 47 -4.37 -6.92 12.08
N ASN A 48 -3.55 -6.20 11.30
CA ASN A 48 -3.42 -6.34 9.86
C ASN A 48 -2.33 -7.35 9.50
N GLN A 49 -2.65 -8.64 9.67
CA GLN A 49 -1.69 -9.69 9.31
C GLN A 49 -1.38 -9.70 7.81
N PRO A 50 -0.12 -10.03 7.42
CA PRO A 50 0.24 -10.17 6.02
C PRO A 50 -0.68 -11.18 5.34
N ILE A 51 -1.16 -10.83 4.15
CA ILE A 51 -2.02 -11.69 3.37
C ILE A 51 -1.20 -12.89 2.89
N LYS A 52 -1.50 -14.07 3.43
CA LYS A 52 -0.81 -15.32 3.06
C LYS A 52 -1.60 -16.08 2.00
N ASN A 53 -0.88 -16.69 1.07
CA ASN A 53 -1.38 -17.68 0.12
C ASN A 53 -2.54 -17.22 -0.80
N TYR A 54 -2.83 -15.91 -0.90
CA TYR A 54 -3.89 -15.41 -1.78
C TYR A 54 -3.65 -15.76 -3.26
N MET A 55 -2.38 -15.88 -3.66
CA MET A 55 -2.00 -16.35 -4.99
C MET A 55 -2.38 -17.81 -5.28
N GLU A 56 -2.56 -18.65 -4.26
CA GLU A 56 -3.05 -20.03 -4.44
C GLU A 56 -4.54 -20.07 -4.82
N THR A 57 -5.29 -19.01 -4.48
CA THR A 57 -6.72 -18.89 -4.80
C THR A 57 -6.96 -18.36 -6.21
N GLN A 58 -5.94 -17.74 -6.82
CA GLN A 58 -5.97 -17.22 -8.18
C GLN A 58 -5.80 -18.35 -9.20
N LYS A 59 -6.64 -18.34 -10.23
CA LYS A 59 -6.59 -19.36 -11.30
C LYS A 59 -5.73 -18.94 -12.49
N GLU A 60 -5.70 -17.65 -12.79
CA GLU A 60 -5.06 -17.11 -14.01
C GLU A 60 -3.84 -16.22 -13.69
N ILE A 61 -3.67 -15.82 -12.44
CA ILE A 61 -2.59 -14.93 -12.01
C ILE A 61 -1.54 -15.74 -11.26
N THR A 62 -0.27 -15.52 -11.60
CA THR A 62 0.87 -16.14 -10.91
C THR A 62 1.69 -15.09 -10.15
N PRO A 63 2.48 -15.50 -9.13
CA PRO A 63 3.40 -14.58 -8.45
C PRO A 63 4.38 -13.88 -9.41
N GLN A 64 4.79 -14.56 -10.47
CA GLN A 64 5.65 -13.97 -11.51
C GLN A 64 4.93 -12.87 -12.29
N MET A 65 3.67 -13.07 -12.67
CA MET A 65 2.86 -12.04 -13.34
C MET A 65 2.68 -10.80 -12.47
N ARG A 66 2.46 -10.99 -11.16
CA ARG A 66 2.45 -9.88 -10.18
C ARG A 66 3.80 -9.16 -10.15
N GLY A 67 4.91 -9.87 -10.11
CA GLY A 67 6.25 -9.25 -10.12
C GLY A 67 6.49 -8.39 -11.37
N ILE A 68 6.09 -8.89 -12.54
CA ILE A 68 6.17 -8.15 -13.81
C ILE A 68 5.28 -6.89 -13.75
N LEU A 69 4.05 -7.03 -13.27
CA LEU A 69 3.13 -5.89 -13.11
C LEU A 69 3.72 -4.83 -12.18
N ILE A 70 4.22 -5.23 -11.00
CA ILE A 70 4.77 -4.28 -10.01
C ILE A 70 5.98 -3.56 -10.57
N ASN A 71 6.88 -4.26 -11.26
CA ASN A 71 8.03 -3.62 -11.91
C ASN A 71 7.56 -2.52 -12.88
N TRP A 72 6.57 -2.83 -13.71
CA TRP A 72 6.00 -1.85 -14.62
C TRP A 72 5.29 -0.71 -13.88
N LEU A 73 4.54 -0.98 -12.81
CA LEU A 73 3.88 0.06 -12.00
C LEU A 73 4.89 0.98 -11.29
N ILE A 74 6.08 0.49 -10.93
CA ILE A 74 7.17 1.33 -10.43
C ILE A 74 7.61 2.33 -11.50
N GLU A 75 7.75 1.91 -12.76
CA GLU A 75 8.07 2.82 -13.86
C GLU A 75 6.97 3.89 -14.06
N VAL A 76 5.70 3.50 -13.93
CA VAL A 76 4.56 4.43 -14.01
C VAL A 76 4.56 5.40 -12.82
N HIS A 77 4.78 4.90 -11.61
CA HIS A 77 4.90 5.70 -10.37
C HIS A 77 5.99 6.77 -10.51
N LEU A 78 7.19 6.38 -10.96
CA LEU A 78 8.31 7.30 -11.18
C LEU A 78 8.01 8.33 -12.26
N LYS A 79 7.27 7.95 -13.31
CA LYS A 79 6.87 8.89 -14.39
C LYS A 79 5.97 10.02 -13.89
N PHE A 80 5.18 9.78 -12.84
CA PHE A 80 4.31 10.79 -12.24
C PHE A 80 4.93 11.47 -11.01
N ASP A 81 6.17 11.13 -10.65
CA ASP A 81 6.89 11.72 -9.51
C ASP A 81 6.08 11.64 -8.19
N LEU A 82 5.46 10.47 -7.97
CA LEU A 82 4.61 10.23 -6.79
C LEU A 82 5.45 9.91 -5.55
N MET A 83 4.88 10.17 -4.38
CA MET A 83 5.51 9.89 -3.09
C MET A 83 5.82 8.40 -2.90
N GLN A 84 6.81 8.10 -2.06
CA GLN A 84 7.23 6.71 -1.83
C GLN A 84 6.13 5.91 -1.08
N GLU A 85 5.40 6.60 -0.20
CA GLU A 85 4.24 6.13 0.53
C GLU A 85 3.16 5.60 -0.43
N THR A 86 2.92 6.32 -1.53
CA THR A 86 2.01 5.93 -2.61
C THR A 86 2.37 4.58 -3.22
N LEU A 87 3.67 4.30 -3.39
CA LEU A 87 4.13 3.04 -3.96
C LEU A 87 3.79 1.87 -3.02
N PHE A 88 4.05 2.01 -1.73
CA PHE A 88 3.77 0.96 -0.75
C PHE A 88 2.27 0.74 -0.54
N LEU A 89 1.50 1.83 -0.52
CA LEU A 89 0.05 1.75 -0.45
C LEU A 89 -0.53 1.07 -1.70
N MET A 90 -0.03 1.41 -2.90
CA MET A 90 -0.45 0.79 -4.15
C MET A 90 -0.24 -0.74 -4.14
N VAL A 91 0.93 -1.21 -3.70
CA VAL A 91 1.21 -2.65 -3.60
C VAL A 91 0.28 -3.32 -2.60
N THR A 92 0.01 -2.66 -1.47
CA THR A 92 -0.91 -3.16 -0.44
C THR A 92 -2.33 -3.29 -0.98
N LEU A 93 -2.83 -2.26 -1.68
CA LEU A 93 -4.15 -2.27 -2.30
C LEU A 93 -4.28 -3.34 -3.39
N LEU A 94 -3.26 -3.51 -4.22
CA LEU A 94 -3.22 -4.53 -5.26
C LEU A 94 -3.33 -5.95 -4.65
N ASP A 95 -2.50 -6.24 -3.65
CA ASP A 95 -2.47 -7.56 -3.00
C ASP A 95 -3.76 -7.85 -2.24
N TYR A 96 -4.30 -6.81 -1.58
CA TYR A 96 -5.59 -6.89 -0.90
C TYR A 96 -6.71 -7.23 -1.89
N TYR A 97 -6.78 -6.53 -3.02
CA TYR A 97 -7.79 -6.84 -4.03
C TYR A 97 -7.65 -8.25 -4.61
N LEU A 98 -6.42 -8.71 -4.85
CA LEU A 98 -6.14 -10.09 -5.29
C LEU A 98 -6.50 -11.15 -4.24
N THR A 99 -6.82 -10.76 -3.02
CA THR A 99 -7.33 -11.66 -1.98
C THR A 99 -8.85 -11.77 -2.05
N LEU A 100 -9.52 -10.67 -2.35
CA LEU A 100 -10.98 -10.58 -2.36
C LEU A 100 -11.59 -11.07 -3.68
N ALA A 101 -10.91 -10.81 -4.81
CA ALA A 101 -11.46 -11.05 -6.13
C ALA A 101 -10.57 -11.98 -6.98
N ARG A 102 -11.21 -12.87 -7.74
CA ARG A 102 -10.53 -13.64 -8.78
C ARG A 102 -10.36 -12.78 -10.02
N VAL A 103 -9.11 -12.50 -10.38
CA VAL A 103 -8.78 -11.59 -11.48
C VAL A 103 -8.35 -12.38 -12.71
N LYS A 104 -8.83 -11.98 -13.88
CA LYS A 104 -8.37 -12.54 -15.15
C LYS A 104 -7.04 -11.93 -15.55
N LYS A 105 -6.23 -12.67 -16.30
CA LYS A 105 -4.93 -12.18 -16.77
C LYS A 105 -5.01 -10.80 -17.46
N ASN A 106 -6.04 -10.58 -18.28
CA ASN A 106 -6.21 -9.34 -19.06
C ASN A 106 -6.62 -8.13 -18.21
N ASP A 107 -7.15 -8.36 -17.01
CA ASP A 107 -7.64 -7.31 -16.10
C ASP A 107 -6.58 -6.93 -15.06
N LEU A 108 -5.50 -7.73 -14.93
CA LEU A 108 -4.47 -7.52 -13.91
C LEU A 108 -3.82 -6.13 -14.00
N GLN A 109 -3.51 -5.66 -15.21
CA GLN A 109 -2.93 -4.31 -15.39
C GLN A 109 -3.94 -3.20 -15.02
N LEU A 110 -5.22 -3.39 -15.33
CA LEU A 110 -6.27 -2.44 -14.95
C LEU A 110 -6.41 -2.34 -13.42
N VAL A 111 -6.38 -3.46 -12.71
CA VAL A 111 -6.36 -3.50 -11.24
C VAL A 111 -5.14 -2.75 -10.69
N GLY A 112 -3.97 -2.99 -11.27
CA GLY A 112 -2.73 -2.32 -10.88
C GLY A 112 -2.79 -0.80 -11.05
N LEU A 113 -3.24 -0.32 -12.21
CA LEU A 113 -3.42 1.11 -12.47
C LEU A 113 -4.47 1.74 -11.57
N THR A 114 -5.54 1.00 -11.27
CA THR A 114 -6.60 1.45 -10.35
C THR A 114 -6.07 1.57 -8.92
N SER A 115 -5.23 0.61 -8.49
CA SER A 115 -4.58 0.63 -7.18
C SER A 115 -3.63 1.84 -7.07
N LEU A 116 -2.86 2.14 -8.12
CA LEU A 116 -2.00 3.33 -8.17
C LEU A 116 -2.81 4.64 -8.12
N LEU A 117 -3.93 4.71 -8.85
CA LEU A 117 -4.83 5.87 -8.82
C LEU A 117 -5.42 6.10 -7.43
N LEU A 118 -5.83 5.04 -6.74
CA LEU A 118 -6.37 5.13 -5.39
C LEU A 118 -5.31 5.54 -4.37
N ALA A 119 -4.13 4.91 -4.43
CA ALA A 119 -3.02 5.26 -3.55
C ALA A 119 -2.60 6.72 -3.72
N SER A 120 -2.46 7.18 -4.97
CA SER A 120 -2.05 8.57 -5.24
C SER A 120 -3.10 9.59 -4.84
N LYS A 121 -4.39 9.25 -4.93
CA LYS A 121 -5.47 10.10 -4.38
C LYS A 121 -5.43 10.23 -2.86
N TYR A 122 -4.85 9.23 -2.19
CA TYR A 122 -4.79 9.18 -0.74
C TYR A 122 -3.54 9.88 -0.20
N GLU A 123 -2.38 9.63 -0.80
CA GLU A 123 -1.08 10.13 -0.31
C GLU A 123 -0.63 11.43 -1.01
N ASP A 124 -0.91 11.60 -2.30
CA ASP A 124 -0.36 12.72 -3.08
C ASP A 124 -1.32 13.90 -3.19
N LEU A 125 -0.78 15.12 -3.05
CA LEU A 125 -1.52 16.35 -3.34
C LEU A 125 -1.93 16.44 -4.82
N PHE A 126 -1.04 15.98 -5.71
CA PHE A 126 -1.25 15.95 -7.15
C PHE A 126 -1.20 14.52 -7.67
N HIS A 127 -2.36 13.96 -7.98
CA HIS A 127 -2.48 12.60 -8.49
C HIS A 127 -2.68 12.59 -10.02
N PRO A 128 -2.30 11.51 -10.73
CA PRO A 128 -2.55 11.37 -12.16
C PRO A 128 -4.04 11.41 -12.49
N ARG A 129 -4.41 11.96 -13.64
CA ARG A 129 -5.79 11.90 -14.13
C ARG A 129 -6.03 10.52 -14.73
N VAL A 130 -7.28 10.06 -14.69
CA VAL A 130 -7.68 8.78 -15.31
C VAL A 130 -7.21 8.69 -16.76
N MET A 131 -7.40 9.75 -17.54
CA MET A 131 -6.99 9.78 -18.96
C MET A 131 -5.48 9.61 -19.16
N ASP A 132 -4.66 10.12 -18.24
CA ASP A 132 -3.19 10.01 -18.33
C ASP A 132 -2.75 8.55 -18.07
N LEU A 133 -3.41 7.86 -17.14
CA LEU A 133 -3.18 6.44 -16.87
C LEU A 133 -3.63 5.55 -18.04
N LEU A 134 -4.79 5.85 -18.64
CA LEU A 134 -5.28 5.13 -19.82
C LEU A 134 -4.33 5.28 -21.01
N SER A 135 -3.81 6.49 -21.23
CA SER A 135 -2.81 6.77 -22.27
C SER A 135 -1.54 5.93 -22.08
N ILE A 136 -1.07 5.77 -20.84
CA ILE A 136 0.09 4.92 -20.51
C ILE A 136 -0.19 3.43 -20.76
N SER A 137 -1.44 2.98 -20.61
CA SER A 137 -1.86 1.61 -20.97
C SER A 137 -2.09 1.41 -22.48
N ALA A 138 -1.65 2.35 -23.33
CA ALA A 138 -1.91 2.37 -24.77
C ALA A 138 -3.41 2.25 -25.09
N GLU A 139 -4.27 2.87 -24.27
CA GLU A 139 -5.73 2.85 -24.41
C GLU A 139 -6.34 1.44 -24.42
N SER A 140 -5.67 0.48 -23.77
CA SER A 140 -6.17 -0.89 -23.63
C SER A 140 -7.47 -0.97 -22.82
N TYR A 141 -7.81 0.10 -22.08
CA TYR A 141 -8.97 0.19 -21.21
C TYR A 141 -9.73 1.50 -21.41
N THR A 142 -11.02 1.48 -21.10
CA THR A 142 -11.87 2.66 -21.11
C THR A 142 -11.93 3.30 -19.72
N ARG A 143 -12.35 4.57 -19.69
CA ARG A 143 -12.62 5.28 -18.43
C ARG A 143 -13.63 4.55 -17.57
N ASP A 144 -14.70 4.03 -18.19
CA ASP A 144 -15.78 3.36 -17.47
C ASP A 144 -15.28 2.06 -16.81
N GLN A 145 -14.43 1.30 -17.50
CA GLN A 145 -13.80 0.10 -16.91
C GLN A 145 -12.95 0.45 -15.68
N MET A 146 -12.18 1.54 -15.73
CA MET A 146 -11.40 1.97 -14.59
C MET A 146 -12.27 2.45 -13.42
N LEU A 147 -13.36 3.18 -13.71
CA LEU A 147 -14.30 3.63 -12.68
C LEU A 147 -15.11 2.49 -12.06
N GLU A 148 -15.46 1.48 -12.86
CA GLU A 148 -16.07 0.24 -12.37
C GLU A 148 -15.10 -0.51 -11.45
N MET A 149 -13.84 -0.62 -11.84
CA MET A 149 -12.80 -1.24 -11.00
C MET A 149 -12.60 -0.50 -9.67
N VAL A 150 -12.63 0.84 -9.68
CA VAL A 150 -12.62 1.64 -8.43
C VAL A 150 -13.82 1.29 -7.55
N SER A 151 -15.00 1.17 -8.15
CA SER A 151 -16.25 0.92 -7.42
C SER A 151 -16.32 -0.48 -6.82
N MET A 152 -15.67 -1.48 -7.44
CA MET A 152 -15.60 -2.85 -6.93
C MET A 152 -14.65 -3.04 -5.75
N ASN A 153 -13.78 -2.08 -5.45
CA ASN A 153 -12.90 -2.10 -4.27
C ASN A 153 -13.62 -1.79 -2.94
N HIS A 154 -14.91 -1.44 -2.97
CA HIS A 154 -15.71 -1.12 -1.78
C HIS A 154 -16.50 -2.32 -1.18
N LEU A 155 -16.16 -3.55 -1.57
CA LEU A 155 -16.68 -4.79 -0.98
C LEU A 155 -15.66 -5.40 -0.02
#